data_AF-A0A9E6JMZ5-F1
#
_entry.id   AF-A0A9E6JMZ5-F1
#
_cell.length_a   1.000
_cell.length_b   1.000
_cell.length_c   1.000
_cell.angle_alpha   90.00
_cell.angle_beta   90.00
_cell.angle_gamma   90.00
#
_symmetry.space_group_name_H-M   'P 1'
#
loop_
_entity.id
_entity.type
_entity.pdbx_description
1 polymer ?
#
loop_
_entity_poly.entity_id
_entity_poly.type
_entity_poly.pdbx_seq_one_letter_code
_entity_poly.pdbx_strand_id
1 'polypeptide(L)'
;MKLVSILLSLGMLLPLAAAPKRQPGVAATQCATCHGKEKVLPAGHAEIRKAKAGSCGDCHTGETALRAKLPLSHRHALAGVTCADCHGKGRPEGKAKPEACVRCHEMDALVARTAQAKDHNPHADQHGYAANCNLCHHQHKPSKNYCLTCHSYNWPVP
;
A
#
# COMPACT_ATOMS: atom_id res chain seq x y z
N MET A 1 -19.32 -21.15 -55.26
CA MET A 1 -18.93 -20.07 -54.32
C MET A 1 -19.44 -20.41 -52.93
N LYS A 2 -18.56 -20.85 -52.01
CA LYS A 2 -18.92 -21.09 -50.59
C LYS A 2 -18.54 -19.83 -49.81
N LEU A 3 -19.54 -19.20 -49.19
CA LEU A 3 -19.39 -18.02 -48.35
C LEU A 3 -18.56 -18.37 -47.11
N VAL A 4 -17.47 -17.62 -46.91
CA VAL A 4 -16.62 -17.68 -45.73
C VAL A 4 -17.24 -16.78 -44.66
N SER A 5 -17.86 -17.37 -43.64
CA SER A 5 -18.26 -16.63 -42.42
C SER A 5 -17.05 -16.49 -41.50
N ILE A 6 -16.36 -15.36 -41.58
CA ILE A 6 -15.34 -14.96 -40.62
C ILE A 6 -16.06 -14.41 -39.38
N LEU A 7 -16.08 -15.22 -38.31
CA LEU A 7 -16.45 -14.78 -36.97
C LEU A 7 -15.41 -13.77 -36.47
N LEU A 8 -15.74 -12.49 -36.56
CA LEU A 8 -14.99 -11.40 -35.93
C LEU A 8 -15.15 -11.53 -34.41
N SER A 9 -14.17 -12.17 -33.75
CA SER A 9 -14.07 -12.19 -32.29
C SER A 9 -13.75 -10.78 -31.79
N LEU A 10 -14.77 -10.11 -31.28
CA LEU A 10 -14.67 -8.80 -30.64
C LEU A 10 -13.81 -8.96 -29.37
N GLY A 11 -12.52 -8.66 -29.48
CA GLY A 11 -11.59 -8.63 -28.36
C GLY A 11 -12.07 -7.63 -27.32
N MET A 12 -12.52 -8.13 -26.17
CA MET A 12 -12.93 -7.32 -25.03
C MET A 12 -11.69 -6.64 -24.45
N LEU A 13 -11.41 -5.42 -24.92
CA LEU A 13 -10.43 -4.53 -24.33
C LEU A 13 -10.88 -4.19 -22.91
N LEU A 14 -10.35 -4.91 -21.91
CA LEU A 14 -10.47 -4.46 -20.53
C LEU A 14 -9.75 -3.10 -20.42
N PRO A 15 -10.42 -2.06 -19.89
CA PRO A 15 -9.77 -0.78 -19.68
C PRO A 15 -8.66 -0.98 -18.66
N LEU A 16 -7.43 -0.62 -19.04
CA LEU A 16 -6.33 -0.41 -18.10
C LEU A 16 -6.83 0.61 -17.07
N ALA A 17 -7.09 0.15 -15.84
CA ALA A 17 -7.41 1.04 -14.74
C ALA A 17 -6.26 2.05 -14.60
N ALA A 18 -6.51 3.30 -14.96
CA ALA A 18 -5.52 4.36 -14.85
C ALA A 18 -5.09 4.46 -13.38
N ALA A 19 -3.78 4.59 -13.15
CA ALA A 19 -3.26 4.80 -11.80
C ALA A 19 -3.99 6.00 -11.15
N PRO A 20 -4.45 5.87 -9.90
CA PRO A 20 -5.24 6.91 -9.24
C PRO A 20 -4.44 8.21 -9.20
N LYS A 21 -4.99 9.26 -9.80
CA LYS A 21 -4.38 10.59 -9.82
C LYS A 21 -4.65 11.27 -8.48
N ARG A 22 -3.61 11.77 -7.80
CA ARG A 22 -3.76 12.55 -6.57
C ARG A 22 -4.44 13.89 -6.89
N GLN A 23 -5.46 14.24 -6.10
CA GLN A 23 -6.14 15.54 -6.17
C GLN A 23 -5.42 16.56 -5.26
N PRO A 24 -4.87 17.66 -5.80
CA PRO A 24 -4.25 18.70 -4.98
C PRO A 24 -5.25 19.33 -4.01
N GLY A 25 -4.82 19.60 -2.76
CA GLY A 25 -5.64 20.29 -1.76
C GLY A 25 -6.76 19.45 -1.12
N VAL A 26 -6.90 18.18 -1.51
CA VAL A 26 -7.89 17.26 -0.94
C VAL A 26 -7.23 16.40 0.13
N ALA A 27 -7.77 16.42 1.35
CA ALA A 27 -7.33 15.52 2.41
C ALA A 27 -7.73 14.07 2.07
N ALA A 28 -6.85 13.11 2.34
CA ALA A 28 -7.12 11.70 2.03
C ALA A 28 -8.32 11.11 2.81
N THR A 29 -8.74 11.74 3.91
CA THR A 29 -9.97 11.41 4.65
C THR A 29 -11.27 11.85 3.94
N GLN A 30 -11.18 12.61 2.85
CA GLN A 30 -12.33 13.01 2.03
C GLN A 30 -12.60 11.95 0.95
N CYS A 31 -12.99 10.75 1.38
CA CYS A 31 -13.07 9.55 0.54
C CYS A 31 -13.88 9.77 -0.75
N ALA A 32 -15.04 10.44 -0.64
CA ALA A 32 -15.94 10.69 -1.76
C ALA A 32 -15.32 11.55 -2.89
N THR A 33 -14.28 12.33 -2.59
CA THR A 33 -13.60 13.14 -3.61
C THR A 33 -12.80 12.28 -4.59
N CYS A 34 -12.32 11.11 -4.16
CA CYS A 34 -11.57 10.17 -5.00
C CYS A 34 -12.40 8.96 -5.43
N HIS A 35 -13.30 8.50 -4.56
CA HIS A 35 -14.13 7.29 -4.78
C HIS A 35 -15.56 7.61 -5.24
N GLY A 36 -15.92 8.89 -5.36
CA GLY A 36 -17.26 9.32 -5.80
C GLY A 36 -18.36 8.77 -4.90
N LYS A 37 -19.28 8.01 -5.50
CA LYS A 37 -20.43 7.39 -4.81
C LYS A 37 -20.12 5.98 -4.29
N GLU A 38 -18.92 5.45 -4.54
CA GLU A 38 -18.53 4.12 -4.09
C GLU A 38 -18.48 4.05 -2.57
N LYS A 39 -19.13 3.02 -2.00
CA LYS A 39 -19.10 2.76 -0.57
C LYS A 39 -17.81 2.00 -0.23
N VAL A 40 -16.74 2.76 0.01
CA VAL A 40 -15.43 2.22 0.39
C VAL A 40 -15.25 1.97 1.88
N LEU A 41 -16.24 2.39 2.69
CA LEU A 41 -16.30 2.13 4.12
C LEU A 41 -17.50 1.23 4.44
N PRO A 42 -17.38 0.32 5.43
CA PRO A 42 -18.49 -0.53 5.85
C PRO A 42 -19.64 0.29 6.44
N ALA A 43 -20.85 -0.27 6.41
CA ALA A 43 -22.01 0.33 7.04
C ALA A 43 -21.76 0.55 8.55
N GLY A 44 -22.06 1.74 9.05
CA GLY A 44 -21.83 2.10 10.46
C GLY A 44 -20.42 2.58 10.79
N HIS A 45 -19.52 2.72 9.80
CA HIS A 45 -18.24 3.37 10.01
C HIS A 45 -18.43 4.84 10.43
N ALA A 46 -17.72 5.28 11.47
CA ALA A 46 -17.79 6.65 11.96
C ALA A 46 -17.36 7.69 10.91
N GLU A 47 -17.86 8.92 11.01
CA GLU A 47 -17.45 10.03 10.15
C GLU A 47 -16.01 10.45 10.46
N ILE A 48 -15.09 10.21 9.53
CA ILE A 48 -13.64 10.43 9.72
C ILE A 48 -13.08 11.60 8.92
N ARG A 49 -13.92 12.46 8.32
CA ARG A 49 -13.46 13.57 7.45
C ARG A 49 -12.43 14.49 8.14
N LYS A 50 -12.57 14.69 9.45
CA LYS A 50 -11.67 15.51 10.29
C LYS A 50 -10.70 14.68 11.14
N ALA A 51 -10.70 13.36 10.99
CA ALA A 51 -9.81 12.48 11.75
C ALA A 51 -8.35 12.64 11.29
N LYS A 52 -7.41 12.36 12.20
CA LYS A 52 -5.98 12.30 11.88
C LYS A 52 -5.63 10.86 11.51
N ALA A 53 -4.63 10.65 10.66
CA ALA A 53 -4.19 9.30 10.29
C ALA A 53 -3.83 8.42 11.51
N GLY A 54 -3.28 9.03 12.57
CA GLY A 54 -2.93 8.34 13.80
C GLY A 54 -4.13 7.85 14.61
N SER A 55 -5.29 8.53 14.54
CA SER A 55 -6.47 8.17 15.34
C SER A 55 -7.23 6.97 14.77
N CYS A 56 -6.87 6.49 13.58
CA CYS A 56 -7.43 5.25 13.05
C CYS A 56 -7.14 4.05 13.98
N GLY A 57 -5.98 4.07 14.64
CA GLY A 57 -5.54 3.02 15.57
C GLY A 57 -6.36 2.94 16.86
N ASP A 58 -7.13 3.97 17.19
CA ASP A 58 -7.97 4.00 18.40
C ASP A 58 -9.12 2.99 18.30
N CYS A 59 -9.62 2.76 17.08
CA CYS A 59 -10.70 1.80 16.81
C CYS A 59 -10.22 0.57 16.03
N HIS A 60 -9.27 0.72 15.08
CA HIS A 60 -8.84 -0.37 14.20
C HIS A 60 -7.81 -1.29 14.85
N THR A 61 -8.23 -1.98 15.90
CA THR A 61 -7.46 -3.01 16.62
C THR A 61 -8.12 -4.39 16.48
N GLY A 62 -7.37 -5.46 16.73
CA GLY A 62 -7.88 -6.83 16.66
C GLY A 62 -8.52 -7.18 15.29
N GLU A 63 -9.78 -7.58 15.30
CA GLU A 63 -10.54 -8.02 14.12
C GLU A 63 -10.74 -6.92 13.07
N THR A 64 -10.78 -5.66 13.52
CA THR A 64 -10.96 -4.49 12.64
C THR A 64 -9.63 -3.91 12.15
N ALA A 65 -8.50 -4.57 12.44
CA ALA A 65 -7.18 -4.13 12.01
C ALA A 65 -7.11 -3.94 10.49
N LEU A 66 -6.46 -2.84 10.08
CA LEU A 66 -6.34 -2.41 8.68
C LEU A 66 -5.17 -3.05 7.93
N ARG A 67 -4.32 -3.85 8.61
CA ARG A 67 -3.17 -4.53 7.98
C ARG A 67 -3.66 -5.39 6.82
N ALA A 68 -3.02 -5.25 5.66
CA ALA A 68 -3.40 -5.91 4.39
C ALA A 68 -4.80 -5.58 3.82
N LYS A 69 -5.69 -4.89 4.56
CA LYS A 69 -7.01 -4.45 4.07
C LYS A 69 -6.97 -3.06 3.44
N LEU A 70 -6.02 -2.22 3.85
CA LEU A 70 -5.82 -0.87 3.32
C LEU A 70 -4.44 -0.78 2.63
N PRO A 71 -4.38 -0.43 1.33
CA PRO A 71 -3.09 -0.31 0.63
C PRO A 71 -2.13 0.64 1.34
N LEU A 72 -0.83 0.29 1.35
CA LEU A 72 0.18 1.10 2.03
C LEU A 72 0.28 2.54 1.49
N SER A 73 0.11 2.73 0.17
CA SER A 73 0.02 4.07 -0.41
C SER A 73 -1.13 4.88 0.17
N HIS A 74 -2.28 4.25 0.43
CA HIS A 74 -3.42 4.92 1.04
C HIS A 74 -3.14 5.31 2.49
N ARG A 75 -2.46 4.44 3.26
CA ARG A 75 -2.02 4.74 4.63
C ARG A 75 -1.07 5.94 4.69
N HIS A 76 -0.09 5.98 3.78
CA HIS A 76 0.81 7.12 3.63
C HIS A 76 0.08 8.40 3.20
N ALA A 77 -0.87 8.30 2.26
CA ALA A 77 -1.70 9.45 1.86
C ALA A 77 -2.54 10.00 3.01
N LEU A 78 -3.13 9.14 3.85
CA LEU A 78 -3.82 9.53 5.09
C LEU A 78 -2.89 10.27 6.04
N ALA A 79 -1.63 9.83 6.16
CA ALA A 79 -0.58 10.49 6.94
C ALA A 79 -0.03 11.78 6.30
N GLY A 80 -0.57 12.20 5.14
CA GLY A 80 -0.15 13.42 4.44
C GLY A 80 1.07 13.26 3.55
N VAL A 81 1.62 12.06 3.43
CA VAL A 81 2.77 11.77 2.56
C VAL A 81 2.36 11.90 1.09
N THR A 82 3.17 12.62 0.33
CA THR A 82 2.96 12.95 -1.06
C THR A 82 3.85 12.12 -1.98
N CYS A 83 3.54 12.12 -3.28
CA CYS A 83 4.37 11.47 -4.28
C CYS A 83 5.81 12.01 -4.27
N ALA A 84 5.97 13.31 -4.05
CA ALA A 84 7.25 13.99 -4.03
C ALA A 84 8.09 13.64 -2.81
N ASP A 85 7.46 13.27 -1.69
CA ASP A 85 8.19 12.84 -0.51
C ASP A 85 8.95 11.54 -0.79
N CYS A 86 8.46 10.68 -1.68
CA CYS A 86 9.18 9.45 -2.05
C CYS A 86 10.00 9.59 -3.35
N HIS A 87 9.47 10.28 -4.36
CA HIS A 87 10.01 10.31 -5.71
C HIS A 87 10.74 11.61 -6.06
N GLY A 88 10.73 12.61 -5.18
CA GLY A 88 11.28 13.94 -5.47
C GLY A 88 10.39 14.75 -6.43
N LYS A 89 10.97 15.80 -7.02
CA LYS A 89 10.28 16.64 -8.00
C LYS A 89 10.30 15.95 -9.37
N GLY A 90 9.17 15.93 -10.06
CA GLY A 90 9.04 15.40 -11.42
C GLY A 90 8.25 14.08 -11.47
N ARG A 91 8.29 13.44 -12.64
CA ARG A 91 7.61 12.17 -12.86
C ARG A 91 8.42 11.03 -12.20
N PRO A 92 7.78 10.15 -11.42
CA PRO A 92 8.47 8.98 -10.86
C PRO A 92 9.11 8.10 -11.94
N GLU A 93 10.40 7.83 -11.79
CA GLU A 93 11.13 6.84 -12.58
C GLU A 93 11.33 5.57 -11.72
N GLY A 94 10.37 4.67 -11.78
CA GLY A 94 10.44 3.39 -11.06
C GLY A 94 10.10 3.46 -9.57
N LYS A 95 10.64 2.51 -8.80
CA LYS A 95 10.37 2.38 -7.35
C LYS A 95 11.13 3.45 -6.58
N ALA A 96 10.56 3.91 -5.47
CA ALA A 96 11.27 4.77 -4.53
C ALA A 96 12.48 4.02 -3.97
N LYS A 97 13.61 4.71 -3.81
CA LYS A 97 14.81 4.12 -3.20
C LYS A 97 14.63 3.96 -1.69
N PRO A 98 15.32 3.01 -1.02
CA PRO A 98 15.18 2.78 0.41
C PRO A 98 15.39 4.02 1.30
N GLU A 99 16.23 4.97 0.86
CA GLU A 99 16.48 6.23 1.58
C GLU A 99 15.19 7.05 1.73
N ALA A 100 14.24 6.90 0.81
CA ALA A 100 12.95 7.55 0.95
C ALA A 100 12.12 7.03 2.12
N CYS A 101 12.29 5.76 2.48
CA CYS A 101 11.56 5.12 3.56
C CYS A 101 12.16 5.51 4.92
N VAL A 102 13.48 5.43 5.05
CA VAL A 102 14.17 5.63 6.33
C VAL A 102 14.19 7.09 6.79
N ARG A 103 13.88 8.06 5.92
CA ARG A 103 13.64 9.46 6.32
C ARG A 103 12.56 9.62 7.40
N CYS A 104 11.61 8.68 7.49
CA CYS A 104 10.56 8.68 8.49
C CYS A 104 10.51 7.37 9.31
N HIS A 105 11.17 6.32 8.85
CA HIS A 105 11.16 4.99 9.46
C HIS A 105 12.58 4.54 9.82
N GLU A 106 13.03 4.95 11.00
CA GLU A 106 14.36 4.62 11.50
C GLU A 106 14.53 3.10 11.70
N MET A 107 15.59 2.53 11.11
CA MET A 107 15.80 1.08 11.07
C MET A 107 15.89 0.46 12.48
N ASP A 108 16.65 1.06 13.39
CA ASP A 108 16.78 0.56 14.77
C ASP A 108 15.43 0.55 15.50
N ALA A 109 14.61 1.58 15.27
CA ALA A 109 13.28 1.65 15.84
C ALA A 109 12.33 0.60 15.22
N LEU A 110 12.47 0.29 13.93
CA LEU A 110 11.72 -0.78 13.27
C LEU A 110 12.12 -2.14 13.84
N VAL A 111 13.43 -2.41 13.96
CA VAL A 111 13.97 -3.64 14.56
C VAL A 111 13.43 -3.81 15.97
N ALA A 112 13.51 -2.78 16.81
CA ALA A 112 12.98 -2.84 18.17
C ALA A 112 11.46 -3.10 18.20
N ARG A 113 10.69 -2.43 17.33
CA ARG A 113 9.22 -2.62 17.25
C ARG A 113 8.82 -4.00 16.76
N THR A 114 9.66 -4.67 15.98
CA THR A 114 9.42 -6.03 15.48
C THR A 114 10.22 -7.10 16.23
N ALA A 115 10.78 -6.79 17.40
CA ALA A 115 11.53 -7.75 18.21
C ALA A 115 10.71 -8.99 18.63
N GLN A 116 9.38 -8.84 18.69
CA GLN A 116 8.44 -9.93 19.02
C GLN A 116 7.93 -10.70 17.78
N ALA A 117 8.51 -10.46 16.60
CA ALA A 117 8.20 -11.27 15.43
C ALA A 117 8.56 -12.74 15.71
N LYS A 118 7.65 -13.64 15.38
CA LYS A 118 7.85 -15.08 15.57
C LYS A 118 9.03 -15.56 14.71
N ASP A 119 9.80 -16.52 15.22
CA ASP A 119 10.95 -17.18 14.55
C ASP A 119 12.16 -16.24 14.36
N HIS A 120 12.03 -15.19 13.56
CA HIS A 120 13.08 -14.20 13.33
C HIS A 120 12.51 -12.80 13.12
N ASN A 121 13.32 -11.78 13.38
CA ASN A 121 12.95 -10.40 13.12
C ASN A 121 13.17 -10.08 11.62
N PRO A 122 12.13 -9.74 10.84
CA PRO A 122 12.27 -9.46 9.41
C PRO A 122 13.09 -8.21 9.10
N HIS A 123 13.30 -7.33 10.08
CA HIS A 123 14.09 -6.10 9.92
C HIS A 123 15.54 -6.24 10.42
N ALA A 124 15.90 -7.38 11.02
CA ALA A 124 17.26 -7.70 11.45
C ALA A 124 17.67 -9.04 10.84
N ASP A 125 17.55 -9.15 9.51
CA ASP A 125 17.85 -10.37 8.78
C ASP A 125 19.35 -10.51 8.48
N GLN A 126 19.81 -11.75 8.39
CA GLN A 126 21.23 -12.08 8.15
C GLN A 126 21.65 -11.91 6.68
N HIS A 127 20.70 -11.78 5.75
CA HIS A 127 20.98 -11.65 4.32
C HIS A 127 21.10 -10.18 3.88
N GLY A 128 20.75 -9.24 4.76
CA GLY A 128 20.70 -7.81 4.45
C GLY A 128 19.49 -7.38 3.60
N TYR A 129 18.48 -8.25 3.43
CA TYR A 129 17.29 -7.92 2.63
C TYR A 129 16.42 -6.83 3.26
N ALA A 130 16.46 -6.66 4.58
CA ALA A 130 15.73 -5.62 5.32
C ALA A 130 16.09 -4.20 4.87
N ALA A 131 17.31 -4.00 4.36
CA ALA A 131 17.73 -2.71 3.80
C ALA A 131 16.97 -2.34 2.51
N ASN A 132 16.36 -3.32 1.83
CA ASN A 132 15.52 -3.07 0.67
C ASN A 132 14.03 -3.22 1.02
N CYS A 133 13.44 -2.12 1.51
CA CYS A 133 12.05 -2.07 1.95
C CYS A 133 11.06 -2.56 0.87
N ASN A 134 11.37 -2.34 -0.41
CA ASN A 134 10.52 -2.67 -1.55
C ASN A 134 10.45 -4.17 -1.89
N LEU A 135 11.24 -5.03 -1.23
CA LEU A 135 11.10 -6.48 -1.38
C LEU A 135 9.83 -6.99 -0.72
N CYS A 136 9.47 -6.38 0.43
CA CYS A 136 8.34 -6.81 1.24
C CYS A 136 7.18 -5.80 1.22
N HIS A 137 7.50 -4.52 1.45
CA HIS A 137 6.52 -3.44 1.55
C HIS A 137 6.28 -2.83 0.17
N HIS A 138 5.05 -2.99 -0.33
CA HIS A 138 4.68 -2.52 -1.65
C HIS A 138 3.64 -1.40 -1.56
N GLN A 139 3.99 -0.24 -2.09
CA GLN A 139 3.13 0.94 -1.98
C GLN A 139 2.04 0.95 -3.05
N HIS A 140 2.37 0.50 -4.26
CA HIS A 140 1.48 0.54 -5.43
C HIS A 140 0.93 -0.83 -5.84
N LYS A 141 1.04 -1.84 -4.96
CA LYS A 141 0.49 -3.20 -5.15
C LYS A 141 0.44 -3.90 -3.78
N PRO A 142 -0.20 -5.07 -3.64
CA PRO A 142 -0.21 -5.80 -2.37
C PRO A 142 1.21 -6.14 -1.88
N SER A 143 1.48 -5.86 -0.60
CA SER A 143 2.70 -6.27 0.11
C SER A 143 2.82 -7.79 0.14
N LYS A 144 4.06 -8.29 0.23
CA LYS A 144 4.35 -9.73 0.31
C LYS A 144 5.46 -9.99 1.31
N ASN A 145 5.45 -11.13 1.98
CA ASN A 145 6.63 -11.54 2.74
C ASN A 145 7.65 -12.13 1.76
N TYR A 146 8.74 -11.41 1.47
CA TYR A 146 9.76 -11.90 0.54
C TYR A 146 10.43 -13.19 1.04
N CYS A 147 10.61 -13.31 2.36
CA CYS A 147 11.23 -14.45 3.00
C CYS A 147 10.44 -15.75 2.79
N LEU A 148 9.12 -15.68 2.55
CA LEU A 148 8.28 -16.84 2.21
C LEU A 148 8.68 -17.52 0.88
N THR A 149 9.54 -16.89 0.09
CA THR A 149 10.07 -17.49 -1.14
C THR A 149 11.02 -18.66 -0.84
N CYS A 150 11.69 -18.64 0.31
CA CYS A 150 12.68 -19.65 0.71
C CYS A 150 12.41 -20.28 2.08
N HIS A 151 11.72 -19.56 2.96
CA HIS A 151 11.41 -19.98 4.31
C HIS A 151 9.90 -20.15 4.51
N SER A 152 9.50 -20.83 5.57
CA SER A 152 8.09 -21.03 5.91
C SER A 152 7.55 -20.00 6.93
N TYR A 153 8.25 -18.89 7.17
CA TYR A 153 7.83 -17.84 8.11
C TYR A 153 6.59 -17.10 7.61
N ASN A 154 5.47 -17.21 8.32
CA ASN A 154 4.24 -16.53 7.90
C ASN A 154 3.99 -15.25 8.71
N TRP A 155 4.74 -14.18 8.42
CA TRP A 155 4.52 -12.88 9.04
C TRP A 155 3.46 -12.07 8.30
N PRO A 156 2.57 -11.37 9.03
CA PRO A 156 1.71 -10.37 8.43
C PRO A 156 2.53 -9.17 7.96
N VAL A 157 2.51 -8.91 6.65
CA VAL A 157 3.15 -7.71 6.08
C VAL A 157 2.12 -6.57 6.00
N PRO A 158 2.48 -5.34 6.43
CA PRO A 158 1.63 -4.15 6.40
C PRO A 158 0.89 -3.87 5.09
#